data_AF-A0A848M2H1-F1
#
_entry.id   AF-A0A848M2H1-F1
#
_cell.length_a   1.000
_cell.length_b   1.000
_cell.length_c   1.000
_cell.angle_alpha   90.00
_cell.angle_beta   90.00
_cell.angle_gamma   90.00
#
_symmetry.space_group_name_H-M   'P 1'
#
loop_
_entity.id
_entity.type
_entity.pdbx_description
1 polymer ?
#
loop_
_entity_poly.entity_id
_entity_poly.type
_entity_poly.pdbx_seq_one_letter_code
_entity_poly.pdbx_strand_id
1 'polypeptide(L)'
;MPLNKHEYQRLNIFLRDFLANNRVIYVTDVLQSLEEEGPELADIIVLSKKKRIVCRHCAAPVSEYYSINYLGDYFCGDLCHETFHEANEEQFDHCDEDHPDHFDYSSIRREYMYWNDHWTELLQEITKNSNTYAQEANDFIQELDEIIEAYSDYILTEGEDGVFAYEIYQYTLKLGEIQRHIQDWTSASKS
;
A
#
# COMPACT_ATOMS: atom_id res chain seq x y z
N MET A 1 -5.75 8.22 -10.78
CA MET A 1 -6.02 9.53 -11.43
C MET A 1 -7.33 9.46 -12.21
N PRO A 2 -8.10 10.56 -12.38
CA PRO A 2 -9.21 10.55 -13.34
C PRO A 2 -8.68 10.49 -14.78
N LEU A 3 -9.34 9.70 -15.64
CA LEU A 3 -9.03 9.59 -17.07
C LEU A 3 -9.05 10.98 -17.71
N ASN A 4 -8.03 11.29 -18.51
CA ASN A 4 -8.08 12.47 -19.37
C ASN A 4 -9.05 12.23 -20.55
N LYS A 5 -9.45 13.31 -21.22
CA LYS A 5 -10.47 13.27 -22.29
C LYS A 5 -10.10 12.30 -23.42
N HIS A 6 -8.81 12.16 -23.72
CA HIS A 6 -8.32 11.30 -24.79
C HIS A 6 -8.34 9.81 -24.38
N GLU A 7 -7.96 9.50 -23.15
CA GLU A 7 -8.05 8.14 -22.60
C GLU A 7 -9.50 7.68 -22.49
N TYR A 8 -10.42 8.59 -22.12
CA TYR A 8 -11.85 8.29 -22.07
C TYR A 8 -12.44 7.97 -23.44
N GLN A 9 -11.95 8.64 -24.50
CA GLN A 9 -12.35 8.36 -25.87
C GLN A 9 -11.81 7.01 -26.35
N ARG A 10 -10.54 6.71 -26.07
CA ARG A 10 -9.93 5.40 -26.41
C ARG A 10 -10.68 4.25 -25.73
N LEU A 11 -10.97 4.39 -24.42
CA LEU A 11 -11.70 3.37 -23.67
C LEU A 11 -13.12 3.17 -24.22
N ASN A 12 -13.83 4.24 -24.56
CA ASN A 12 -15.17 4.12 -25.14
C ASN A 12 -15.18 3.45 -26.51
N ILE A 13 -14.18 3.71 -27.35
CA ILE A 13 -14.04 3.05 -28.66
C ILE A 13 -13.79 1.56 -28.44
N PHE A 14 -12.82 1.21 -27.60
CA PHE A 14 -12.51 -0.17 -27.25
C PHE A 14 -13.75 -0.91 -26.72
N LEU A 15 -14.45 -0.37 -25.71
CA LEU A 15 -15.61 -1.02 -25.13
C LEU A 15 -16.75 -1.19 -26.13
N ARG A 16 -16.96 -0.20 -27.01
CA ARG A 16 -17.99 -0.29 -28.06
C ARG A 16 -17.65 -1.40 -29.06
N ASP A 17 -16.42 -1.46 -29.53
CA ASP A 17 -15.98 -2.46 -30.51
C ASP A 17 -15.94 -3.86 -29.88
N PHE A 18 -15.48 -3.96 -28.63
CA PHE A 18 -15.44 -5.21 -27.88
C PHE A 18 -16.84 -5.77 -27.64
N LEU A 19 -17.79 -4.95 -27.17
CA LEU A 19 -19.17 -5.38 -26.92
C LEU A 19 -19.96 -5.66 -28.21
N ALA A 20 -19.63 -4.99 -29.31
CA ALA A 20 -20.26 -5.24 -30.60
C ALA A 20 -19.84 -6.58 -31.21
N ASN A 21 -18.59 -7.00 -30.95
CA ASN A 21 -17.99 -8.18 -31.57
C ASN A 21 -17.95 -9.41 -30.66
N ASN A 22 -18.07 -9.23 -29.34
CA ASN A 22 -18.04 -10.33 -28.37
C ASN A 22 -19.37 -10.46 -27.64
N ARG A 23 -19.86 -11.70 -27.47
CA ARG A 23 -20.95 -12.01 -26.53
C ARG A 23 -20.38 -12.02 -25.12
N VAL A 24 -20.21 -10.84 -24.55
CA VAL A 24 -19.69 -10.69 -23.18
C VAL A 24 -20.76 -11.18 -22.18
N ILE A 25 -20.41 -12.19 -21.38
CA ILE A 25 -21.29 -12.70 -20.32
C ILE A 25 -20.81 -12.20 -18.96
N TYR A 26 -19.50 -11.96 -18.80
CA TYR A 26 -18.91 -11.54 -17.53
C TYR A 26 -17.91 -10.39 -17.69
N VAL A 27 -17.81 -9.56 -16.66
CA VAL A 27 -16.89 -8.42 -16.60
C VAL A 27 -15.41 -8.86 -16.65
N THR A 28 -15.11 -10.09 -16.23
CA THR A 28 -13.78 -10.69 -16.28
C THR A 28 -13.25 -10.85 -17.71
N ASP A 29 -14.13 -11.17 -18.66
CA ASP A 29 -13.77 -11.37 -20.07
C ASP A 29 -13.34 -10.03 -20.73
N VAL A 30 -13.96 -8.93 -20.28
CA VAL A 30 -13.62 -7.56 -20.69
C VAL A 30 -12.26 -7.16 -20.14
N LEU A 31 -11.96 -7.50 -18.88
CA LEU A 31 -10.69 -7.14 -18.23
C LEU A 31 -9.51 -7.90 -18.84
N GLN A 32 -9.66 -9.20 -19.07
CA GLN A 32 -8.63 -10.00 -19.71
C GLN A 32 -8.32 -9.50 -21.12
N SER A 33 -9.36 -9.15 -21.89
CA SER A 33 -9.16 -8.59 -23.24
C SER A 33 -8.54 -7.19 -23.21
N LEU A 34 -8.82 -6.39 -22.18
CA LEU A 34 -8.15 -5.10 -21.95
C LEU A 34 -6.68 -5.28 -21.59
N GLU A 35 -6.34 -6.28 -20.76
CA GLU A 35 -4.96 -6.59 -20.39
C GLU A 35 -4.14 -7.03 -21.62
N GLU A 36 -4.76 -7.75 -22.55
CA GLU A 36 -4.13 -8.22 -23.79
C GLU A 36 -4.03 -7.14 -24.88
N GLU A 37 -5.09 -6.35 -25.11
CA GLU A 37 -5.19 -5.42 -26.24
C GLU A 37 -4.88 -3.95 -25.88
N GLY A 38 -4.86 -3.61 -24.60
CA GLY A 38 -4.66 -2.24 -24.12
C GLY A 38 -4.19 -2.19 -22.66
N PRO A 39 -2.99 -2.70 -22.34
CA PRO A 39 -2.50 -2.82 -20.96
C PRO A 39 -2.51 -1.48 -20.19
N GLU A 40 -2.22 -0.37 -20.87
CA GLU A 40 -2.34 0.98 -20.29
C GLU A 40 -3.78 1.33 -19.83
N LEU A 41 -4.80 0.84 -20.54
CA LEU A 41 -6.21 1.03 -20.20
C LEU A 41 -6.68 0.04 -19.12
N ALA A 42 -6.13 -1.18 -19.12
CA ALA A 42 -6.32 -2.14 -18.04
C ALA A 42 -5.78 -1.59 -16.71
N ASP A 43 -4.55 -1.05 -16.72
CA ASP A 43 -3.96 -0.39 -15.56
C ASP A 43 -4.82 0.76 -15.06
N ILE A 44 -5.36 1.60 -15.95
CA ILE A 44 -6.25 2.68 -15.53
C ILE A 44 -7.58 2.15 -14.95
N ILE A 45 -8.12 1.05 -15.47
CA ILE A 45 -9.33 0.43 -14.94
C ILE A 45 -9.06 -0.22 -13.58
N VAL A 46 -7.94 -0.92 -13.41
CA VAL A 46 -7.49 -1.49 -12.13
C VAL A 46 -7.26 -0.37 -11.11
N LEU A 47 -6.60 0.72 -11.50
CA LEU A 47 -6.42 1.92 -10.69
C LEU A 47 -7.75 2.64 -10.37
N SER A 48 -8.76 2.52 -11.23
CA SER A 48 -10.10 3.08 -11.01
C SER A 48 -11.00 2.16 -10.16
N LYS A 49 -10.68 0.86 -10.10
CA LYS A 49 -11.37 -0.15 -9.28
C LYS A 49 -10.91 -0.16 -7.83
N LYS A 50 -9.73 0.38 -7.50
CA LYS A 50 -9.39 0.70 -6.11
C LYS A 50 -10.44 1.71 -5.62
N LYS A 51 -11.37 1.24 -4.79
CA LYS A 51 -12.30 2.07 -4.03
C LYS A 51 -11.47 3.19 -3.43
N ARG A 52 -11.70 4.45 -3.84
CA ARG A 52 -10.95 5.57 -3.27
C ARG A 52 -11.36 5.68 -1.81
N ILE A 53 -10.51 5.16 -0.94
CA ILE A 53 -10.63 5.35 0.48
C ILE A 53 -10.41 6.85 0.72
N VAL A 54 -11.33 7.44 1.47
CA VAL A 54 -11.32 8.87 1.80
C VAL A 54 -11.20 9.02 3.30
N CYS A 55 -10.51 10.07 3.71
CA CYS A 55 -10.33 10.42 5.11
C CYS A 55 -11.69 10.70 5.77
N ARG A 56 -11.95 10.05 6.89
CA ARG A 56 -13.16 10.23 7.68
C ARG A 56 -13.33 11.67 8.17
N HIS A 57 -12.22 12.34 8.47
CA HIS A 57 -12.21 13.72 8.96
C HIS A 57 -12.44 14.76 7.84
N CYS A 58 -11.64 14.72 6.78
CA CYS A 58 -11.59 15.79 5.77
C CYS A 58 -12.12 15.41 4.38
N ALA A 59 -12.57 14.17 4.20
CA ALA A 59 -13.03 13.59 2.93
C ALA A 59 -12.00 13.61 1.77
N ALA A 60 -10.75 14.01 2.02
CA ALA A 60 -9.67 13.93 1.05
C ALA A 60 -9.31 12.46 0.77
N PRO A 61 -8.85 12.11 -0.45
CA PRO A 61 -8.30 10.78 -0.71
C PRO A 61 -7.14 10.47 0.25
N VAL A 62 -7.11 9.26 0.81
CA VAL A 62 -5.98 8.84 1.65
C VAL A 62 -4.81 8.37 0.77
N SER A 63 -3.59 8.65 1.23
CA SER A 63 -2.33 8.18 0.64
C SER A 63 -1.92 6.84 1.29
N GLU A 64 -0.71 6.38 1.04
CA GLU A 64 -0.13 5.22 1.75
C GLU A 64 0.25 5.51 3.21
N TYR A 65 0.30 6.79 3.61
CA TYR A 65 0.61 7.24 4.97
C TYR A 65 -0.62 7.39 5.86
N TYR A 66 -1.73 6.77 5.44
CA TYR A 66 -2.97 6.83 6.21
C TYR A 66 -2.79 6.27 7.62
N SER A 67 -3.63 6.71 8.53
CA SER A 67 -3.87 6.01 9.79
C SER A 67 -5.29 5.44 9.79
N ILE A 68 -5.52 4.44 10.62
CA ILE A 68 -6.80 3.80 10.83
C ILE A 68 -7.07 3.73 12.33
N ASN A 69 -8.35 3.79 12.73
CA ASN A 69 -8.75 3.57 14.11
C ASN A 69 -9.33 2.15 14.29
N TYR A 70 -9.65 1.77 15.53
CA TYR A 70 -10.18 0.45 15.87
C TYR A 70 -11.52 0.12 15.18
N LEU A 71 -12.26 1.14 14.73
CA LEU A 71 -13.51 0.99 13.98
C LEU A 71 -13.30 0.75 12.47
N GLY A 72 -12.06 0.90 11.97
CA GLY A 72 -11.75 0.78 10.56
C GLY A 72 -11.99 2.07 9.75
N ASP A 73 -12.13 3.22 10.42
CA ASP A 73 -12.17 4.51 9.74
C ASP A 73 -10.76 4.94 9.33
N TYR A 74 -10.61 5.38 8.08
CA TYR A 74 -9.33 5.81 7.53
C TYR A 74 -9.12 7.32 7.69
N PHE A 75 -7.89 7.72 7.92
CA PHE A 75 -7.48 9.10 8.10
C PHE A 75 -6.30 9.44 7.21
N CYS A 76 -6.25 10.69 6.76
CA CYS A 76 -5.20 11.18 5.87
C CYS A 76 -3.79 11.14 6.49
N GLY A 77 -3.73 11.04 7.82
CA GLY A 77 -2.54 11.09 8.66
C GLY A 77 -2.95 11.39 10.11
N ASP A 78 -1.96 11.47 11.00
CA ASP A 78 -2.20 11.49 12.45
C ASP A 78 -2.94 12.76 12.90
N LEU A 79 -2.67 13.91 12.28
CA LEU A 79 -3.42 15.15 12.56
C LEU A 79 -4.92 15.01 12.23
N CYS A 80 -5.27 14.38 11.10
CA CYS A 80 -6.66 14.11 10.73
C CYS A 80 -7.34 13.18 11.76
N HIS A 81 -6.57 12.21 12.26
CA HIS A 81 -7.03 11.23 13.24
C HIS A 81 -7.28 11.87 14.61
N GLU A 82 -6.27 12.55 15.16
CA GLU A 82 -6.33 13.25 16.46
C GLU A 82 -7.47 14.28 16.47
N THR A 83 -7.55 15.14 15.44
CA THR A 83 -8.59 16.17 15.36
C THR A 83 -9.99 15.56 15.31
N PHE A 84 -10.15 14.41 14.66
CA PHE A 84 -11.44 13.71 14.62
C PHE A 84 -11.80 13.10 15.97
N HIS A 85 -10.85 12.46 16.64
CA HIS A 85 -11.06 11.88 17.96
C HIS A 85 -11.39 12.95 19.01
N GLU A 86 -10.63 14.05 19.06
CA GLU A 86 -10.91 15.18 19.95
C GLU A 86 -12.31 15.78 19.72
N ALA A 87 -12.71 15.94 18.46
CA ALA A 87 -14.01 16.52 18.12
C ALA A 87 -15.20 15.58 18.39
N ASN A 88 -14.96 14.28 18.58
CA ASN A 88 -15.99 13.25 18.74
C ASN A 88 -15.76 12.39 19.99
N GLU A 89 -15.02 12.87 20.99
CA GLU A 89 -14.63 12.13 22.20
C GLU A 89 -15.84 11.46 22.88
N GLU A 90 -16.97 12.17 22.98
CA GLU A 90 -18.21 11.66 23.60
C GLU A 90 -18.85 10.47 22.84
N GLN A 91 -18.44 10.19 21.61
CA GLN A 91 -18.99 9.11 20.77
C GLN A 91 -18.19 7.81 20.88
N PHE A 92 -17.03 7.83 21.55
CA PHE A 92 -16.16 6.67 21.69
C PHE A 92 -16.21 6.14 23.12
N ASP A 93 -16.65 4.89 23.26
CA ASP A 93 -16.61 4.19 24.55
C ASP A 93 -15.17 3.75 24.93
N HIS A 94 -14.28 3.67 23.94
CA HIS A 94 -12.89 3.26 24.05
C HIS A 94 -11.98 4.07 23.13
N CYS A 95 -10.74 4.29 23.55
CA CYS A 95 -9.70 4.89 22.72
C CYS A 95 -8.96 3.81 21.93
N ASP A 96 -8.31 4.17 20.82
CA ASP A 96 -7.49 3.22 20.06
C ASP A 96 -6.39 2.59 20.91
N GLU A 97 -5.80 3.38 21.82
CA GLU A 97 -4.75 2.95 22.75
C GLU A 97 -5.20 1.83 23.71
N ASP A 98 -6.51 1.62 23.89
CA ASP A 98 -7.03 0.52 24.70
C ASP A 98 -6.99 -0.83 23.95
N HIS A 99 -6.85 -0.82 22.62
CA HIS A 99 -6.81 -2.04 21.82
C HIS A 99 -5.45 -2.75 21.96
N PRO A 100 -5.41 -4.07 22.21
CA PRO A 100 -4.17 -4.82 22.44
C PRO A 100 -3.14 -4.62 21.32
N ASP A 101 -3.60 -4.64 20.06
CA ASP A 101 -2.72 -4.55 18.88
C ASP A 101 -2.39 -3.11 18.46
N HIS A 102 -2.93 -2.07 19.12
CA HIS A 102 -2.73 -0.68 18.68
C HIS A 102 -1.26 -0.26 18.71
N PHE A 103 -0.52 -0.70 19.73
CA PHE A 103 0.90 -0.39 19.85
C PHE A 103 1.71 -1.03 18.70
N ASP A 104 1.43 -2.29 18.40
CA ASP A 104 2.07 -3.04 17.32
C ASP A 104 1.76 -2.40 15.96
N TYR A 105 0.49 -2.06 15.72
CA TYR A 105 0.05 -1.31 14.54
C TYR A 105 0.79 0.03 14.39
N SER A 106 0.84 0.82 15.47
CA SER A 106 1.52 2.12 15.46
C SER A 106 3.02 1.98 15.20
N SER A 107 3.63 0.93 15.74
CA SER A 107 5.04 0.62 15.60
C SER A 107 5.39 0.23 14.16
N ILE A 108 4.74 -0.80 13.60
CA ILE A 108 5.04 -1.28 12.24
C ILE A 108 4.71 -0.24 11.17
N ARG A 109 3.65 0.57 11.37
CA ARG A 109 3.33 1.68 10.47
C ARG A 109 4.48 2.68 10.39
N ARG A 110 5.08 3.04 11.54
CA ARG A 110 6.22 3.96 11.57
C ARG A 110 7.44 3.38 10.87
N GLU A 111 7.72 2.09 11.07
CA GLU A 111 8.81 1.40 10.35
C GLU A 111 8.56 1.45 8.83
N TYR A 112 7.34 1.14 8.38
CA TYR A 112 6.99 1.25 6.97
C TYR A 112 7.21 2.66 6.42
N MET A 113 6.75 3.71 7.12
CA MET A 113 6.95 5.08 6.67
C MET A 113 8.42 5.44 6.53
N TYR A 114 9.23 5.07 7.52
CA TYR A 114 10.67 5.28 7.48
C TYR A 114 11.27 4.62 6.24
N TRP A 115 11.03 3.32 6.06
CA TRP A 115 11.60 2.59 4.95
C TRP A 115 11.11 3.10 3.61
N ASN A 116 9.81 3.36 3.44
CA ASN A 116 9.22 3.88 2.22
C ASN A 116 9.85 5.21 1.78
N ASP A 117 10.15 6.09 2.74
CA ASP A 117 10.76 7.40 2.49
C ASP A 117 12.27 7.31 2.18
N HIS A 118 13.00 6.40 2.84
CA HIS A 118 14.47 6.50 2.90
C HIS A 118 15.22 5.40 2.13
N TRP A 119 14.59 4.25 1.81
CA TRP A 119 15.32 3.10 1.26
C TRP A 119 16.11 3.44 -0.01
N THR A 120 15.55 4.24 -0.90
CA THR A 120 16.23 4.64 -2.15
C THR A 120 17.42 5.55 -1.88
N GLU A 121 17.29 6.50 -0.95
CA GLU A 121 18.37 7.42 -0.59
C GLU A 121 19.52 6.67 0.08
N LEU A 122 19.20 5.74 0.99
CA LEU A 122 20.17 4.85 1.63
C LEU A 122 20.96 4.07 0.58
N LEU A 123 20.31 3.46 -0.43
CA LEU A 123 21.00 2.75 -1.51
C LEU A 123 21.92 3.67 -2.33
N GLN A 124 21.51 4.92 -2.57
CA GLN A 124 22.35 5.89 -3.28
C GLN A 124 23.56 6.30 -2.45
N GLU A 125 23.41 6.41 -1.12
CA GLU A 125 24.52 6.74 -0.22
C GLU A 125 25.57 5.65 -0.16
N ILE A 126 25.16 4.39 0.02
CA ILE A 126 26.11 3.27 0.09
C ILE A 126 26.84 3.05 -1.25
N THR A 127 26.21 3.40 -2.38
CA THR A 127 26.83 3.32 -3.71
C THR A 127 28.01 4.29 -3.86
N LYS A 128 28.01 5.42 -3.12
CA LYS A 128 29.16 6.34 -3.08
C LYS A 128 30.38 5.67 -2.43
N ASN A 129 30.16 4.66 -1.58
CA ASN A 129 31.18 3.87 -0.91
C ASN A 129 31.42 2.54 -1.65
N SER A 130 32.17 2.63 -2.76
CA SER A 130 32.34 1.55 -3.77
C SER A 130 32.76 0.15 -3.31
N ASN A 131 33.29 -0.03 -2.09
CA ASN A 131 33.85 -1.31 -1.65
C ASN A 131 32.93 -2.11 -0.71
N THR A 132 31.84 -1.54 -0.20
CA THR A 132 31.00 -2.17 0.84
C THR A 132 29.51 -2.16 0.51
N TYR A 133 29.09 -1.53 -0.59
CA TYR A 133 27.66 -1.36 -0.92
C TYR A 133 26.85 -2.67 -0.91
N ALA A 134 27.43 -3.78 -1.38
CA ALA A 134 26.71 -5.07 -1.40
C ALA A 134 26.52 -5.66 0.01
N GLN A 135 27.44 -5.38 0.94
CA GLN A 135 27.28 -5.77 2.33
C GLN A 135 26.26 -4.89 3.02
N GLU A 136 26.36 -3.56 2.85
CA GLU A 136 25.44 -2.60 3.46
C GLU A 136 23.99 -2.80 2.97
N ALA A 137 23.79 -3.15 1.69
CA ALA A 137 22.47 -3.51 1.18
C ALA A 137 21.92 -4.81 1.82
N ASN A 138 22.79 -5.79 2.12
CA ASN A 138 22.37 -6.99 2.84
C ASN A 138 22.01 -6.67 4.30
N ASP A 139 22.71 -5.71 4.92
CA ASP A 139 22.40 -5.27 6.28
C ASP A 139 20.99 -4.63 6.33
N PHE A 140 20.61 -3.83 5.32
CA PHE A 140 19.23 -3.32 5.19
C PHE A 140 18.19 -4.42 4.99
N ILE A 141 18.51 -5.45 4.19
CA ILE A 141 17.62 -6.60 4.00
C ILE A 141 17.42 -7.35 5.32
N GLN A 142 18.49 -7.53 6.09
CA GLN A 142 18.43 -8.20 7.39
C GLN A 142 17.61 -7.37 8.39
N GLU A 143 17.77 -6.06 8.41
CA GLU A 143 16.97 -5.19 9.27
C GLU A 143 15.47 -5.31 8.94
N LEU A 144 15.12 -5.33 7.65
CA LEU A 144 13.75 -5.58 7.20
C LEU A 144 13.24 -6.99 7.59
N ASP A 145 14.09 -8.03 7.49
CA ASP A 145 13.74 -9.39 7.94
C ASP A 145 13.42 -9.41 9.44
N GLU A 146 14.26 -8.77 10.27
CA GLU A 146 14.07 -8.69 11.72
C GLU A 146 12.77 -7.95 12.08
N ILE A 147 12.47 -6.84 11.39
CA ILE A 147 11.20 -6.12 11.57
C ILE A 147 10.02 -7.02 11.19
N ILE A 148 10.05 -7.68 10.04
CA ILE A 148 8.95 -8.53 9.57
C ILE A 148 8.74 -9.74 10.49
N GLU A 149 9.83 -10.39 10.93
CA GLU A 149 9.78 -11.56 11.82
C GLU A 149 9.16 -11.23 13.19
N ALA A 150 9.37 -10.01 13.68
CA ALA A 150 8.76 -9.54 14.93
C ALA A 150 7.21 -9.56 14.89
N TYR A 151 6.60 -9.53 13.70
CA TYR A 151 5.15 -9.61 13.50
C TYR A 151 4.71 -10.93 12.85
N SER A 152 5.52 -11.99 12.95
CA SER A 152 5.26 -13.29 12.34
C SER A 152 3.92 -13.92 12.75
N ASP A 153 3.45 -13.69 13.97
CA ASP A 153 2.14 -14.17 14.43
C ASP A 153 1.00 -13.61 13.55
N TYR A 154 1.04 -12.32 13.22
CA TYR A 154 0.06 -11.68 12.34
C TYR A 154 0.14 -12.17 10.88
N ILE A 155 1.32 -12.62 10.45
CA ILE A 155 1.52 -13.22 9.12
C ILE A 155 0.89 -14.61 9.08
N LEU A 156 1.08 -15.41 10.13
CA LEU A 156 0.54 -16.76 10.23
C LEU A 156 -0.99 -16.78 10.26
N THR A 157 -1.61 -15.73 10.82
CA THR A 157 -3.06 -15.57 10.89
C THR A 157 -3.63 -14.73 9.75
N GLU A 158 -2.81 -14.26 8.81
CA GLU A 158 -3.20 -13.35 7.74
C GLU A 158 -3.98 -12.10 8.24
N GLY A 159 -3.73 -11.69 9.49
CA GLY A 159 -4.38 -10.56 10.14
C GLY A 159 -5.89 -10.76 10.43
N GLU A 160 -6.35 -12.00 10.66
CA GLU A 160 -7.76 -12.31 10.91
C GLU A 160 -8.34 -11.72 12.23
N ASP A 161 -7.49 -11.31 13.17
CA ASP A 161 -7.89 -10.90 14.54
C ASP A 161 -8.37 -9.44 14.70
N GLY A 162 -8.76 -8.79 13.59
CA GLY A 162 -9.41 -7.48 13.62
C GLY A 162 -8.69 -6.44 12.76
N VAL A 163 -9.13 -5.19 12.87
CA VAL A 163 -8.68 -4.11 11.99
C VAL A 163 -7.18 -3.87 12.13
N PHE A 164 -6.66 -3.77 13.35
CA PHE A 164 -5.23 -3.55 13.56
C PHE A 164 -4.39 -4.77 13.16
N ALA A 165 -4.82 -5.99 13.51
CA ALA A 165 -4.15 -7.22 13.07
C ALA A 165 -4.04 -7.30 11.53
N TYR A 166 -5.13 -6.98 10.83
CA TYR A 166 -5.13 -6.91 9.37
C TYR A 166 -4.15 -5.86 8.83
N GLU A 167 -4.14 -4.67 9.42
CA GLU A 167 -3.27 -3.58 8.99
C GLU A 167 -1.78 -3.87 9.27
N ILE A 168 -1.47 -4.49 10.42
CA ILE A 168 -0.13 -5.01 10.72
C ILE A 168 0.30 -6.00 9.64
N TYR A 169 -0.55 -6.98 9.32
CA TYR A 169 -0.28 -7.93 8.23
C TYR A 169 -0.02 -7.21 6.91
N GLN A 170 -0.85 -6.23 6.53
CA GLN A 170 -0.62 -5.46 5.29
C GLN A 170 0.72 -4.71 5.31
N TYR A 171 1.15 -4.14 6.43
CA TYR A 171 2.45 -3.48 6.53
C TYR A 171 3.62 -4.46 6.40
N THR A 172 3.50 -5.70 6.91
CA THR A 172 4.55 -6.73 6.68
C THR A 172 4.72 -7.03 5.18
N LEU A 173 3.63 -7.10 4.41
CA LEU A 173 3.67 -7.31 2.97
C LEU A 173 4.36 -6.15 2.24
N LYS A 174 4.03 -4.90 2.61
CA LYS A 174 4.63 -3.70 2.03
C LYS A 174 6.12 -3.59 2.35
N LEU A 175 6.53 -3.91 3.58
CA LEU A 175 7.96 -3.99 3.95
C LEU A 175 8.67 -5.09 3.13
N GLY A 176 8.02 -6.23 2.92
CA GLY A 176 8.52 -7.28 2.03
C GLY A 176 8.65 -6.85 0.56
N GLU A 177 7.82 -5.92 0.08
CA GLU A 177 7.99 -5.31 -1.25
C GLU A 177 9.25 -4.44 -1.32
N ILE A 178 9.49 -3.60 -0.31
CA ILE A 178 10.72 -2.79 -0.22
C ILE A 178 11.95 -3.69 -0.18
N GLN A 179 11.91 -4.76 0.62
CA GLN A 179 12.99 -5.75 0.68
C GLN A 179 13.31 -6.35 -0.69
N ARG A 180 12.28 -6.77 -1.45
CA ARG A 180 12.45 -7.28 -2.82
C ARG A 180 13.09 -6.25 -3.73
N HIS A 181 12.69 -4.98 -3.64
CA HIS A 181 13.30 -3.91 -4.42
C HIS A 181 14.80 -3.72 -4.12
N ILE A 182 15.21 -3.84 -2.86
CA ILE A 182 16.63 -3.79 -2.46
C ILE A 182 17.40 -5.00 -3.00
N GLN A 183 16.80 -6.20 -2.96
CA GLN A 183 17.38 -7.42 -3.50
C GLN A 183 17.58 -7.35 -5.03
N ASP A 184 16.57 -6.86 -5.76
CA ASP A 184 16.62 -6.67 -7.20
C ASP A 184 17.69 -5.65 -7.59
N TRP A 185 17.75 -4.52 -6.88
CA TRP A 185 18.79 -3.51 -7.06
C TRP A 185 20.19 -4.08 -6.86
N THR A 186 20.39 -4.89 -5.83
CA THR A 186 21.67 -5.54 -5.52
C THR A 186 22.07 -6.53 -6.61
N SER A 187 21.11 -7.27 -7.16
CA SER A 187 21.33 -8.25 -8.23
C SER A 187 21.68 -7.58 -9.57
N ALA A 188 20.99 -6.48 -9.90
CA ALA A 188 21.27 -5.67 -11.08
C ALA A 188 22.65 -5.01 -11.01
N SER A 189 23.08 -4.56 -9.82
CA SER A 189 24.38 -3.89 -9.64
C SER A 189 25.59 -4.82 -9.73
N LYS A 190 25.37 -6.14 -9.64
CA LYS A 190 26.41 -7.17 -9.82
C LYS A 190 26.58 -7.64 -11.28
N SER A 191 25.66 -7.26 -12.17
CA SER A 191 25.61 -7.69 -13.58
C SER A 191 26.36 -6.74 -14.50
#